data_AF-A0A086LJU4-F1
#
_entry.id   AF-A0A086LJU4-F1
#
_cell.length_a   1.000
_cell.length_b   1.000
_cell.length_c   1.000
_cell.angle_alpha   90.00
_cell.angle_beta   90.00
_cell.angle_gamma   90.00
#
_symmetry.space_group_name_H-M   'P 1'
#
loop_
_entity.id
_entity.type
_entity.pdbx_description
1 polymer ?
#
loop_
_entity_poly.entity_id
_entity_poly.type
_entity_poly.pdbx_seq_one_letter_code
_entity_poly.pdbx_strand_id
1 'polypeptide(L)'
;MQGTRNSALHCRDGVPSAGAAEEHTRCPPLRFSSGARAHFRPTQVCLVAPLLALLGALFTSVSGFRDLPSQSEWLCRISESGQRCGDVYANEVTQQKGGICRAGDCCARTAVGSSGMFGDICTSDEYQCRHHKDQFSFGKCDLKNQCHRCSKNSRCHQDNSENGGVWCQCPPGGEGSGITCKVDPCKGNPCNNGICLPKEDDESAFECQCYPGYTLMEDSMGRYRACVDYCGAGVCGEGALRCLNGESRHMCICKEGYVNQTLNGFDTCVPLDLCSVQPCGKPEAVVACKTTSTTTYTCECQVGFKETKLDGRPYCAADVSN
;
A
#
# COMPACT_ATOMS: atom_id res chain seq x y z
N MET A 1 3.86 -16.12 -61.88
CA MET A 1 5.34 -16.01 -61.93
C MET A 1 5.87 -16.45 -60.58
N GLN A 2 6.73 -17.49 -60.60
CA GLN A 2 7.72 -18.00 -59.62
C GLN A 2 7.65 -17.43 -58.18
N GLY A 3 7.71 -18.20 -57.08
CA GLY A 3 7.92 -19.63 -56.79
C GLY A 3 7.83 -19.81 -55.26
N THR A 4 7.24 -20.89 -54.73
CA THR A 4 7.92 -22.02 -54.03
C THR A 4 9.06 -21.60 -53.08
N ARG A 5 9.15 -22.00 -51.79
CA ARG A 5 8.87 -23.30 -51.16
C ARG A 5 9.12 -23.19 -49.63
N ASN A 6 8.33 -23.94 -48.82
CA ASN A 6 8.72 -24.97 -47.81
C ASN A 6 9.94 -24.71 -46.87
N SER A 7 9.96 -25.11 -45.59
CA SER A 7 9.32 -26.21 -44.87
C SER A 7 9.40 -26.00 -43.35
N ALA A 8 8.44 -26.60 -42.65
CA ALA A 8 8.48 -26.90 -41.21
C ALA A 8 9.45 -28.05 -40.89
N LEU A 9 9.93 -28.12 -39.63
CA LEU A 9 10.17 -29.38 -38.92
C LEU A 9 10.34 -29.18 -37.40
N HIS A 10 9.65 -30.05 -36.66
CA HIS A 10 9.67 -30.30 -35.21
C HIS A 10 11.06 -30.66 -34.65
N CYS A 11 11.26 -30.47 -33.34
CA CYS A 11 11.59 -31.58 -32.41
C CYS A 11 11.49 -31.18 -30.93
N ARG A 12 11.19 -32.20 -30.12
CA ARG A 12 10.79 -32.28 -28.70
C ARG A 12 11.96 -32.33 -27.71
N ASP A 13 11.60 -32.04 -26.46
CA ASP A 13 11.97 -32.63 -25.16
C ASP A 13 13.46 -32.82 -24.77
N GLY A 14 13.80 -32.39 -23.55
CA GLY A 14 14.98 -32.88 -22.82
C GLY A 14 15.44 -32.01 -21.65
N VAL A 15 14.89 -32.25 -20.45
CA VAL A 15 15.49 -31.90 -19.15
C VAL A 15 16.65 -32.88 -18.88
N PRO A 16 17.74 -32.46 -18.21
CA PRO A 16 17.97 -33.00 -16.87
C PRO A 16 18.49 -31.99 -15.83
N SER A 17 18.09 -32.28 -14.59
CA SER A 17 18.61 -31.80 -13.32
C SER A 17 19.96 -32.46 -12.97
N ALA A 18 20.82 -31.77 -12.23
CA ALA A 18 21.48 -32.25 -11.00
C ALA A 18 22.71 -31.38 -10.65
N GLY A 19 22.92 -31.17 -9.34
CA GLY A 19 23.96 -30.30 -8.80
C GLY A 19 25.34 -30.96 -8.64
N ALA A 20 26.30 -30.16 -8.20
CA ALA A 20 27.38 -30.52 -7.28
C ALA A 20 28.17 -29.26 -6.92
N ALA A 21 28.55 -29.15 -5.65
CA ALA A 21 29.50 -28.20 -5.12
C ALA A 21 30.93 -28.56 -5.54
N GLU A 22 31.83 -27.57 -5.63
CA GLU A 22 33.18 -27.67 -5.07
C GLU A 22 33.96 -26.34 -5.10
N GLU A 23 34.96 -26.30 -4.23
CA GLU A 23 35.71 -25.18 -3.67
C GLU A 23 37.06 -24.94 -4.40
N HIS A 24 37.75 -23.86 -4.00
CA HIS A 24 39.16 -23.47 -4.24
C HIS A 24 39.40 -22.63 -5.52
N THR A 25 40.19 -21.54 -5.54
CA THR A 25 41.45 -21.27 -4.84
C THR A 25 41.76 -19.75 -4.90
N ARG A 26 42.33 -19.18 -3.83
CA ARG A 26 42.91 -17.82 -3.75
C ARG A 26 44.38 -17.80 -4.19
N CYS A 27 44.83 -16.68 -4.77
CA CYS A 27 46.10 -15.93 -4.49
C CYS A 27 46.43 -14.94 -5.66
N PRO A 28 47.35 -13.97 -5.52
CA PRO A 28 47.61 -12.97 -4.46
C PRO A 28 47.83 -11.53 -5.05
N PRO A 29 48.06 -10.47 -4.24
CA PRO A 29 48.33 -9.12 -4.74
C PRO A 29 49.84 -8.82 -4.91
N LEU A 30 50.17 -7.95 -5.87
CA LEU A 30 51.52 -7.48 -6.17
C LEU A 30 51.99 -6.40 -5.17
N ARG A 31 53.19 -6.61 -4.61
CA ARG A 31 54.02 -5.60 -3.93
C ARG A 31 55.04 -5.04 -4.92
N PHE A 32 55.31 -3.74 -4.85
CA PHE A 32 56.59 -3.16 -5.25
C PHE A 32 57.09 -2.21 -4.17
N SER A 33 58.40 -2.27 -3.95
CA SER A 33 59.13 -1.75 -2.79
C SER A 33 60.00 -0.54 -3.14
N SER A 34 59.93 0.47 -2.25
CA SER A 34 61.01 1.28 -1.66
C SER A 34 62.16 1.92 -2.48
N GLY A 35 62.37 3.21 -2.18
CA GLY A 35 63.64 3.96 -2.19
C GLY A 35 63.36 5.45 -2.41
N ALA A 36 63.96 6.46 -1.77
CA ALA A 36 64.88 6.62 -0.66
C ALA A 36 64.75 8.08 -0.14
N ARG A 37 65.31 8.35 1.04
CA ARG A 37 65.25 9.60 1.83
C ARG A 37 65.84 10.84 1.14
N ALA A 38 65.31 12.02 1.47
CA ALA A 38 66.11 13.23 1.69
C ALA A 38 65.41 14.17 2.71
N HIS A 39 66.17 14.53 3.75
CA HIS A 39 65.83 15.49 4.80
C HIS A 39 65.91 16.93 4.29
N PHE A 40 64.96 17.79 4.66
CA PHE A 40 65.20 19.23 4.86
C PHE A 40 64.12 19.84 5.81
N ARG A 41 64.57 20.27 7.00
CA ARG A 41 64.00 21.35 7.85
C ARG A 41 65.06 22.48 7.82
N PRO A 42 64.77 23.77 8.06
CA PRO A 42 63.83 24.36 9.04
C PRO A 42 62.99 25.52 8.40
N THR A 43 62.01 26.18 9.01
CA THR A 43 62.10 27.14 10.14
C THR A 43 60.70 27.51 10.65
N GLN A 44 60.59 27.68 11.97
CA GLN A 44 59.44 28.23 12.69
C GLN A 44 59.16 29.69 12.30
N VAL A 45 57.89 30.02 12.10
CA VAL A 45 57.35 31.35 12.40
C VAL A 45 56.09 31.14 13.23
N CYS A 46 56.20 31.43 14.53
CA CYS A 46 55.08 31.53 15.45
C CYS A 46 54.36 32.86 15.16
N LEU A 47 53.11 32.80 14.68
CA LEU A 47 52.19 33.92 14.74
C LEU A 47 50.97 33.52 15.57
N VAL A 48 50.92 34.17 16.73
CA VAL A 48 49.88 34.24 17.75
C VAL A 48 48.47 34.34 17.16
N ALA A 49 47.58 33.45 17.61
CA ALA A 49 46.14 33.53 17.39
C ALA A 49 45.52 34.60 18.31
N PRO A 50 44.63 35.47 17.82
CA PRO A 50 43.77 36.24 18.71
C PRO A 50 42.50 35.43 19.01
N LEU A 51 42.26 35.21 20.29
CA LEU A 51 40.94 34.85 20.81
C LEU A 51 39.94 35.95 20.38
N LEU A 52 38.92 35.60 19.60
CA LEU A 52 37.69 36.38 19.49
C LEU A 52 36.49 35.51 19.87
N ALA A 53 35.94 35.89 21.03
CA ALA A 53 34.54 35.87 21.47
C ALA A 53 33.58 34.82 20.90
N LEU A 54 33.01 34.03 21.82
CA LEU A 54 31.65 33.50 21.74
C LEU A 54 30.67 34.61 21.32
N LEU A 55 29.88 34.38 20.28
CA LEU A 55 28.50 34.90 20.13
C LEU A 55 27.84 34.32 18.86
N GLY A 56 26.81 33.50 19.05
CA GLY A 56 25.78 33.16 18.05
C GLY A 56 26.27 32.27 16.88
N ALA A 57 25.52 31.33 16.35
CA ALA A 57 24.13 31.00 16.54
C ALA A 57 23.93 29.52 16.18
N LEU A 58 23.14 28.84 17.00
CA LEU A 58 22.39 27.67 16.57
C LEU A 58 21.36 28.15 15.54
N PHE A 59 21.73 28.18 14.28
CA PHE A 59 20.76 28.11 13.18
C PHE A 59 21.33 27.14 12.16
N THR A 60 21.09 25.85 12.39
CA THR A 60 20.82 24.98 11.24
C THR A 60 19.50 25.49 10.67
N SER A 61 19.57 26.46 9.77
CA SER A 61 18.47 26.71 8.86
C SER A 61 18.24 25.38 8.15
N VAL A 62 17.19 24.66 8.56
CA VAL A 62 16.66 23.57 7.76
C VAL A 62 16.22 24.28 6.48
N SER A 63 17.09 24.28 5.46
CA SER A 63 16.74 24.81 4.15
C SER A 63 15.45 24.12 3.74
N GLY A 64 14.39 24.91 3.61
CA GLY A 64 13.08 24.44 3.18
C GLY A 64 13.26 23.46 2.02
N PHE A 65 12.58 22.33 2.12
CA PHE A 65 12.72 21.16 1.27
C PHE A 65 12.88 21.56 -0.21
N ARG A 66 14.13 21.49 -0.72
CA ARG A 66 14.47 21.92 -2.09
C ARG A 66 14.08 20.87 -3.12
N ASP A 67 14.16 19.61 -2.75
CA ASP A 67 13.93 18.49 -3.67
C ASP A 67 12.68 17.71 -3.25
N LEU A 68 11.65 17.76 -4.09
CA LEU A 68 10.47 16.92 -3.91
C LEU A 68 10.82 15.43 -4.13
N PRO A 69 10.02 14.49 -3.57
CA PRO A 69 10.12 13.09 -3.95
C PRO A 69 9.94 12.91 -5.46
N SER A 70 10.35 11.76 -5.98
CA SER A 70 10.09 11.39 -7.38
C SER A 70 8.60 11.54 -7.70
N GLN A 71 8.30 11.90 -8.96
CA GLN A 71 6.92 12.00 -9.47
C GLN A 71 6.05 13.01 -8.71
N SER A 72 6.68 14.11 -8.27
CA SER A 72 6.04 15.16 -7.52
C SER A 72 6.28 16.53 -8.14
N GLU A 73 5.35 17.45 -7.95
CA GLU A 73 5.42 18.80 -8.48
C GLU A 73 4.71 19.80 -7.58
N TRP A 74 5.35 20.94 -7.35
CA TRP A 74 4.81 22.04 -6.56
C TRP A 74 3.59 22.66 -7.24
N LEU A 75 2.49 22.80 -6.52
CA LEU A 75 1.33 23.60 -6.93
C LEU A 75 1.52 25.08 -6.62
N CYS A 76 2.16 25.35 -5.48
CA CYS A 76 2.52 26.68 -5.02
C CYS A 76 3.73 26.60 -4.08
N ARG A 77 4.39 27.74 -3.92
CA ARG A 77 5.41 27.97 -2.90
C ARG A 77 4.95 29.09 -1.98
N ILE A 78 5.27 28.98 -0.71
CA ILE A 78 5.07 30.03 0.28
C ILE A 78 6.20 31.05 0.10
N SER A 79 5.86 32.33 0.06
CA SER A 79 6.80 33.45 0.16
C SER A 79 6.71 34.07 1.54
N GLU A 80 7.86 34.27 2.18
CA GLU A 80 7.94 34.95 3.47
C GLU A 80 7.80 36.47 3.32
N SER A 81 7.54 37.15 4.44
CA SER A 81 7.49 38.62 4.47
C SER A 81 8.80 39.23 3.94
N GLY A 82 8.68 40.27 3.11
CA GLY A 82 9.79 40.92 2.43
C GLY A 82 10.34 40.18 1.21
N GLN A 83 9.87 38.96 0.92
CA GLN A 83 10.29 38.23 -0.27
C GLN A 83 9.38 38.49 -1.48
N ARG A 84 9.87 38.16 -2.67
CA ARG A 84 9.07 38.27 -3.91
C ARG A 84 7.93 37.26 -3.92
N CYS A 85 6.80 37.72 -4.42
CA CYS A 85 5.60 36.94 -4.65
C CYS A 85 5.11 37.16 -6.08
N GLY A 86 4.11 36.39 -6.48
CA GLY A 86 3.50 36.53 -7.79
C GLY A 86 4.36 36.07 -8.95
N ASP A 87 3.85 36.29 -10.14
CA ASP A 87 4.26 35.67 -11.41
C ASP A 87 5.27 36.49 -12.22
N VAL A 88 5.62 37.69 -11.78
CA VAL A 88 6.50 38.59 -12.53
C VAL A 88 7.97 38.27 -12.25
N TYR A 89 8.36 38.32 -10.97
CA TYR A 89 9.74 38.17 -10.53
C TYR A 89 9.94 36.85 -9.79
N ALA A 90 11.07 36.19 -10.02
CA ALA A 90 11.42 34.98 -9.29
C ALA A 90 11.86 35.33 -7.87
N ASN A 91 11.40 34.57 -6.88
CA ASN A 91 11.81 34.69 -5.48
C ASN A 91 13.28 34.29 -5.32
N GLU A 92 14.03 35.08 -4.54
CA GLU A 92 15.48 34.92 -4.38
C GLU A 92 15.87 33.66 -3.60
N VAL A 93 14.99 33.13 -2.76
CA VAL A 93 15.21 31.91 -1.99
C VAL A 93 14.83 30.68 -2.80
N THR A 94 13.61 30.66 -3.35
CA THR A 94 13.09 29.49 -4.08
C THR A 94 13.56 29.42 -5.53
N GLN A 95 14.06 30.52 -6.08
CA GLN A 95 14.41 30.69 -7.50
C GLN A 95 13.21 30.42 -8.44
N GLN A 96 11.98 30.55 -7.92
CA GLN A 96 10.74 30.27 -8.63
C GLN A 96 9.84 31.50 -8.63
N LYS A 97 9.00 31.60 -9.67
CA LYS A 97 7.89 32.56 -9.74
C LYS A 97 6.63 31.94 -9.14
N GLY A 98 5.62 32.76 -8.88
CA GLY A 98 4.31 32.33 -8.41
C GLY A 98 4.22 32.09 -6.90
N GLY A 99 5.18 32.61 -6.12
CA GLY A 99 5.15 32.52 -4.66
C GLY A 99 3.94 33.24 -4.07
N ILE A 100 3.34 32.66 -3.04
CA ILE A 100 2.14 33.15 -2.36
C ILE A 100 2.50 33.53 -0.92
N CYS A 101 2.14 34.74 -0.51
CA CYS A 101 2.43 35.25 0.82
C CYS A 101 1.70 34.48 1.93
N ARG A 102 2.27 34.48 3.14
CA ARG A 102 1.63 33.90 4.33
C ARG A 102 0.30 34.56 4.70
N ALA A 103 -0.44 33.88 5.57
CA ALA A 103 -1.64 34.45 6.17
C ALA A 103 -1.28 35.77 6.90
N GLY A 104 -1.97 36.85 6.55
CA GLY A 104 -1.70 38.20 7.07
C GLY A 104 -0.92 39.12 6.10
N ASP A 105 -0.17 38.55 5.17
CA ASP A 105 0.62 39.32 4.20
C ASP A 105 -0.08 39.36 2.84
N CYS A 106 -0.07 40.53 2.21
CA CYS A 106 -0.48 40.69 0.83
C CYS A 106 0.73 40.68 -0.11
N CYS A 107 0.51 40.27 -1.35
CA CYS A 107 1.45 40.45 -2.44
C CYS A 107 1.28 41.86 -3.04
N ALA A 108 1.90 42.86 -2.43
CA ALA A 108 1.77 44.26 -2.82
C ALA A 108 2.51 44.54 -4.14
N ARG A 109 1.89 45.24 -5.09
CA ARG A 109 2.47 45.53 -6.41
C ARG A 109 3.53 46.62 -6.43
N THR A 110 3.52 47.49 -5.43
CA THR A 110 4.37 48.70 -5.35
C THR A 110 5.16 48.74 -4.05
N ALA A 111 5.38 47.58 -3.42
CA ALA A 111 6.15 47.49 -2.21
C ALA A 111 7.64 47.71 -2.51
N VAL A 112 8.34 48.24 -1.50
CA VAL A 112 9.80 48.38 -1.50
C VAL A 112 10.33 47.47 -0.40
N GLY A 113 11.00 46.40 -0.79
CA GLY A 113 11.65 45.47 0.14
C GLY A 113 12.87 46.10 0.80
N SER A 114 13.32 45.51 1.90
CA SER A 114 14.45 45.98 2.71
C SER A 114 15.78 46.06 1.95
N SER A 115 15.88 45.32 0.84
CA SER A 115 17.02 45.30 -0.10
C SER A 115 16.89 46.33 -1.24
N GLY A 116 15.89 47.22 -1.20
CA GLY A 116 15.62 48.20 -2.25
C GLY A 116 14.89 47.63 -3.48
N MET A 117 14.41 46.39 -3.40
CA MET A 117 13.63 45.75 -4.45
C MET A 117 12.25 46.41 -4.55
N PHE A 118 11.84 46.81 -5.74
CA PHE A 118 10.51 47.35 -6.00
C PHE A 118 9.62 46.30 -6.67
N GLY A 119 8.35 46.26 -6.29
CA GLY A 119 7.32 45.49 -7.01
C GLY A 119 6.58 44.49 -6.12
N ASP A 120 6.24 43.34 -6.71
CA ASP A 120 5.50 42.23 -6.09
C ASP A 120 6.27 41.62 -4.90
N ILE A 121 5.97 42.11 -3.69
CA ILE A 121 6.62 41.71 -2.43
C ILE A 121 5.57 41.43 -1.35
N CYS A 122 5.81 40.40 -0.55
CA CYS A 122 4.98 40.08 0.61
C CYS A 122 5.17 41.12 1.72
N THR A 123 4.07 41.71 2.18
CA THR A 123 4.09 42.70 3.25
C THR A 123 2.77 42.68 4.03
N SER A 124 2.84 43.00 5.32
CA SER A 124 1.68 43.25 6.18
C SER A 124 1.29 44.73 6.24
N ASP A 125 2.02 45.63 5.55
CA ASP A 125 1.75 47.05 5.55
C ASP A 125 0.43 47.37 4.81
N GLU A 126 -0.54 47.90 5.56
CA GLU A 126 -1.90 48.13 5.05
C GLU A 126 -1.93 49.10 3.86
N TYR A 127 -1.06 50.11 3.85
CA TYR A 127 -1.02 51.10 2.77
C TYR A 127 -0.50 50.48 1.47
N GLN A 128 0.58 49.69 1.54
CA GLN A 128 1.09 48.94 0.39
C GLN A 128 0.12 47.85 -0.07
N CYS A 129 -0.64 47.27 0.88
CA CYS A 129 -1.68 46.30 0.58
C CYS A 129 -2.92 46.87 -0.11
N ARG A 130 -3.06 48.19 -0.25
CA ARG A 130 -4.16 48.78 -1.05
C ARG A 130 -4.16 48.29 -2.50
N HIS A 131 -2.98 48.01 -3.06
CA HIS A 131 -2.82 47.54 -4.44
C HIS A 131 -2.08 46.21 -4.50
N HIS A 132 -2.75 45.12 -4.09
CA HIS A 132 -2.16 43.78 -4.01
C HIS A 132 -2.73 42.79 -5.04
N LYS A 133 -1.97 41.72 -5.33
CA LYS A 133 -2.42 40.60 -6.15
C LYS A 133 -3.10 39.55 -5.26
N ASP A 134 -4.42 39.55 -5.25
CA ASP A 134 -5.24 38.69 -4.37
C ASP A 134 -4.89 37.19 -4.47
N GLN A 135 -4.64 36.66 -5.68
CA GLN A 135 -4.29 35.25 -5.88
C GLN A 135 -2.96 34.81 -5.24
N PHE A 136 -2.06 35.75 -4.94
CA PHE A 136 -0.76 35.50 -4.31
C PHE A 136 -0.69 36.01 -2.87
N SER A 137 -1.83 36.34 -2.27
CA SER A 137 -1.91 36.99 -0.96
C SER A 137 -2.57 36.08 0.08
N PHE A 138 -2.39 36.44 1.35
CA PHE A 138 -3.22 36.00 2.47
C PHE A 138 -3.28 34.49 2.67
N GLY A 139 -2.15 33.80 2.50
CA GLY A 139 -2.00 32.41 2.90
C GLY A 139 -2.66 31.40 1.96
N LYS A 140 -3.00 31.78 0.72
CA LYS A 140 -3.68 30.88 -0.24
C LYS A 140 -2.85 29.69 -0.72
N CYS A 141 -1.60 29.54 -0.29
CA CYS A 141 -0.78 28.34 -0.54
C CYS A 141 -1.02 27.31 0.57
N ASP A 142 -2.22 26.73 0.55
CA ASP A 142 -2.67 25.73 1.52
C ASP A 142 -3.48 24.62 0.84
N LEU A 143 -3.71 23.51 1.55
CA LEU A 143 -4.45 22.37 1.02
C LEU A 143 -5.85 22.76 0.52
N LYS A 144 -6.59 23.61 1.24
CA LYS A 144 -7.96 23.99 0.87
C LYS A 144 -7.99 24.71 -0.47
N ASN A 145 -7.04 25.61 -0.71
CA ASN A 145 -7.04 26.45 -1.90
C ASN A 145 -6.32 25.81 -3.10
N GLN A 146 -5.40 24.86 -2.89
CA GLN A 146 -4.54 24.38 -3.97
C GLN A 146 -4.85 22.94 -4.40
N CYS A 147 -5.29 22.09 -3.48
CA CYS A 147 -5.28 20.65 -3.67
C CYS A 147 -6.18 20.13 -4.80
N HIS A 148 -7.21 20.89 -5.18
CA HIS A 148 -8.09 20.57 -6.31
C HIS A 148 -7.35 20.54 -7.67
N ARG A 149 -6.12 21.05 -7.73
CA ARG A 149 -5.27 21.05 -8.93
C ARG A 149 -4.43 19.79 -9.09
N CYS A 150 -4.40 18.92 -8.08
CA CYS A 150 -3.77 17.61 -8.17
C CYS A 150 -4.61 16.65 -9.02
N SER A 151 -3.97 15.68 -9.67
CA SER A 151 -4.70 14.56 -10.28
C SER A 151 -5.48 13.82 -9.20
N LYS A 152 -6.67 13.29 -9.54
CA LYS A 152 -7.47 12.46 -8.64
C LYS A 152 -6.70 11.25 -8.10
N ASN A 153 -5.76 10.72 -8.89
CA ASN A 153 -4.95 9.55 -8.52
C ASN A 153 -3.69 9.90 -7.73
N SER A 154 -3.49 11.17 -7.38
CA SER A 154 -2.30 11.64 -6.68
C SER A 154 -2.61 12.03 -5.24
N ARG A 155 -1.57 12.03 -4.39
CA ARG A 155 -1.65 12.55 -3.03
C ARG A 155 -1.18 13.98 -2.99
N CYS A 156 -1.83 14.76 -2.15
CA CYS A 156 -1.62 16.18 -2.02
C CYS A 156 -1.04 16.45 -0.64
N HIS A 157 0.09 17.17 -0.62
CA HIS A 157 0.91 17.34 0.55
C HIS A 157 1.17 18.82 0.81
N GLN A 158 1.39 19.17 2.07
CA GLN A 158 1.68 20.54 2.48
C GLN A 158 2.86 20.56 3.44
N ASP A 159 3.78 21.48 3.18
CA ASP A 159 4.89 21.85 4.04
C ASP A 159 4.71 23.32 4.40
N ASN A 160 4.42 23.59 5.67
CA ASN A 160 4.20 24.94 6.18
C ASN A 160 5.48 25.64 6.67
N SER A 161 6.63 24.96 6.57
CA SER A 161 7.92 25.52 6.92
C SER A 161 8.30 26.71 6.03
N GLU A 162 9.43 27.34 6.33
CA GLU A 162 9.91 28.52 5.63
C GLU A 162 10.09 28.22 4.13
N ASN A 163 9.45 29.02 3.28
CA ASN A 163 9.43 28.83 1.84
C ASN A 163 8.90 27.45 1.39
N GLY A 164 8.15 26.74 2.22
CA GLY A 164 7.50 25.47 1.87
C GLY A 164 6.41 25.64 0.82
N GLY A 165 5.38 24.81 0.86
CA GLY A 165 4.24 24.94 -0.04
C GLY A 165 3.38 23.69 -0.15
N VAL A 166 2.55 23.68 -1.18
CA VAL A 166 1.69 22.53 -1.50
C VAL A 166 2.20 21.87 -2.76
N TRP A 167 2.28 20.54 -2.77
CA TRP A 167 2.67 19.76 -3.94
C TRP A 167 1.77 18.53 -4.11
N CYS A 168 1.73 18.02 -5.33
CA CYS A 168 1.12 16.75 -5.66
C CYS A 168 2.21 15.69 -5.80
N GLN A 169 1.90 14.44 -5.45
CA GLN A 169 2.78 13.28 -5.61
C GLN A 169 1.98 12.12 -6.20
N CYS A 170 2.45 11.59 -7.33
CA CYS A 170 1.91 10.36 -7.91
C CYS A 170 2.34 9.16 -7.03
N PRO A 171 1.46 8.19 -6.75
CA PRO A 171 1.80 7.04 -5.94
C PRO A 171 2.82 6.14 -6.66
N PRO A 172 3.55 5.28 -5.92
CA PRO A 172 4.46 4.31 -6.51
C PRO A 172 3.78 3.47 -7.59
N GLY A 173 4.45 3.30 -8.72
CA GLY A 173 3.91 2.58 -9.88
C GLY A 173 3.05 3.44 -10.82
N GLY A 174 2.54 4.58 -10.35
CA GLY A 174 1.93 5.59 -11.21
C GLY A 174 2.97 6.27 -12.11
N GLU A 175 2.50 7.02 -13.10
CA GLU A 175 3.31 7.75 -14.07
C GLU A 175 2.84 9.19 -14.18
N GLY A 176 3.76 10.14 -13.96
CA GLY A 176 3.50 11.58 -14.03
C GLY A 176 4.19 12.38 -12.93
N SER A 177 3.69 13.60 -12.71
CA SER A 177 4.22 14.58 -11.76
C SER A 177 3.34 14.77 -10.51
N GLY A 178 2.23 14.05 -10.41
CA GLY A 178 1.21 14.26 -9.40
C GLY A 178 0.15 15.26 -9.84
N ILE A 179 0.52 16.37 -10.51
CA ILE A 179 -0.47 17.23 -11.19
C ILE A 179 -1.13 16.44 -12.31
N THR A 180 -0.31 15.78 -13.13
CA THR A 180 -0.75 14.68 -13.99
C THR A 180 -0.28 13.38 -13.38
N CYS A 181 -1.18 12.40 -13.27
CA CYS A 181 -0.83 11.10 -12.70
C CYS A 181 -1.76 10.04 -13.28
N LYS A 182 -1.19 9.17 -14.09
CA LYS A 182 -1.85 7.97 -14.62
C LYS A 182 -1.41 6.79 -13.80
N VAL A 183 -2.37 6.00 -13.33
CA VAL A 183 -2.10 4.75 -12.64
C VAL A 183 -2.61 3.65 -13.55
N ASP A 184 -1.78 2.64 -13.80
CA ASP A 184 -2.25 1.40 -14.41
C ASP A 184 -2.63 0.45 -13.26
N PRO A 185 -3.93 0.22 -13.02
CA PRO A 185 -4.37 -0.62 -11.91
C PRO A 185 -4.00 -2.11 -12.13
N CYS A 186 -3.58 -2.50 -13.34
CA CYS A 186 -3.10 -3.84 -13.67
C CYS A 186 -1.58 -3.99 -13.58
N LYS A 187 -0.86 -2.90 -13.30
CA LYS A 187 0.60 -2.94 -13.15
C LYS A 187 0.99 -3.84 -11.98
N GLY A 188 1.88 -4.79 -12.26
CA GLY A 188 2.32 -5.78 -11.27
C GLY A 188 1.43 -7.03 -11.17
N ASN A 189 0.44 -7.19 -12.06
CA ASN A 189 -0.46 -8.35 -12.12
C ASN A 189 -1.16 -8.65 -10.77
N PRO A 190 -2.05 -7.76 -10.28
CA PRO A 190 -2.73 -7.95 -9.00
C PRO A 190 -3.64 -9.19 -8.97
N CYS A 191 -4.14 -9.63 -10.13
CA CYS A 191 -4.99 -10.81 -10.24
C CYS A 191 -4.24 -12.14 -10.01
N ASN A 192 -2.90 -12.13 -10.04
CA ASN A 192 -2.02 -13.28 -9.91
C ASN A 192 -2.29 -14.36 -10.97
N ASN A 193 -3.24 -15.28 -10.71
CA ASN A 193 -3.64 -16.36 -11.61
C ASN A 193 -4.86 -15.98 -12.46
N GLY A 194 -4.84 -14.79 -13.04
CA GLY A 194 -5.91 -14.30 -13.88
C GLY A 194 -5.46 -13.14 -14.77
N ILE A 195 -6.32 -12.80 -15.72
CA ILE A 195 -6.16 -11.64 -16.59
C ILE A 195 -6.71 -10.42 -15.87
N CYS A 196 -5.89 -9.39 -15.71
CA CYS A 196 -6.32 -8.10 -15.19
C CYS A 196 -6.84 -7.21 -16.31
N LEU A 197 -8.00 -6.59 -16.09
CA LEU A 197 -8.62 -5.65 -17.02
C LEU A 197 -8.91 -4.33 -16.28
N PRO A 198 -8.34 -3.19 -16.71
CA PRO A 198 -8.67 -1.90 -16.12
C PRO A 198 -10.13 -1.55 -16.42
N LYS A 199 -10.80 -0.87 -15.49
CA LYS A 199 -12.16 -0.34 -15.71
C LYS A 199 -12.11 0.99 -16.44
N GLU A 200 -13.05 1.19 -17.37
CA GLU A 200 -13.13 2.45 -18.14
C GLU A 200 -13.70 3.61 -17.32
N ASP A 201 -14.57 3.31 -16.34
CA ASP A 201 -15.28 4.29 -15.51
C ASP A 201 -14.51 4.74 -14.27
N ASP A 202 -13.46 4.01 -13.88
CA ASP A 202 -12.59 4.33 -12.76
C ASP A 202 -11.14 3.93 -13.08
N GLU A 203 -10.28 4.94 -13.28
CA GLU A 203 -8.86 4.78 -13.62
C GLU A 203 -8.05 4.02 -12.58
N SER A 204 -8.54 3.89 -11.34
CA SER A 204 -7.91 3.13 -10.27
C SER A 204 -8.50 1.72 -10.09
N ALA A 205 -9.60 1.39 -10.77
CA ALA A 205 -10.28 0.11 -10.62
C ALA A 205 -9.91 -0.88 -11.72
N PHE A 206 -9.99 -2.17 -11.37
CA PHE A 206 -9.76 -3.28 -12.29
C PHE A 206 -10.69 -4.46 -11.98
N GLU A 207 -10.79 -5.37 -12.96
CA GLU A 207 -11.45 -6.67 -12.84
C GLU A 207 -10.46 -7.79 -13.12
N CYS A 208 -10.70 -8.94 -12.48
CA CYS A 208 -9.90 -10.14 -12.71
C CYS A 208 -10.75 -11.20 -13.40
N GLN A 209 -10.24 -11.73 -14.51
CA GLN A 209 -10.75 -12.94 -15.14
C GLN A 209 -9.83 -14.10 -14.78
N CYS A 210 -10.28 -14.95 -13.86
CA CYS A 210 -9.46 -16.04 -13.36
C CYS A 210 -9.22 -17.12 -14.42
N TYR A 211 -8.01 -17.66 -14.43
CA TYR A 211 -7.70 -18.82 -15.26
C TYR A 211 -8.52 -20.04 -14.79
N PRO A 212 -8.75 -21.04 -15.67
CA PRO A 212 -9.40 -22.28 -15.27
C PRO A 212 -8.73 -22.91 -14.05
N GLY A 213 -9.53 -23.27 -13.05
CA GLY A 213 -9.05 -23.83 -11.80
C GLY A 213 -8.75 -22.81 -10.70
N TYR A 214 -9.04 -21.52 -10.90
CA TYR A 214 -8.92 -20.48 -9.87
C TYR A 214 -10.26 -19.77 -9.66
N THR A 215 -10.45 -19.24 -8.45
CA THR A 215 -11.66 -18.51 -8.05
C THR A 215 -11.32 -17.08 -7.70
N LEU A 216 -12.20 -16.15 -8.06
CA LEU A 216 -12.09 -14.76 -7.64
C LEU A 216 -12.32 -14.65 -6.12
N MET A 217 -11.29 -14.17 -5.41
CA MET A 217 -11.38 -13.76 -4.02
C MET A 217 -11.48 -12.24 -3.97
N GLU A 218 -12.46 -11.74 -3.24
CA GLU A 218 -12.59 -10.32 -2.93
C GLU A 218 -12.62 -10.11 -1.41
N ASP A 219 -11.96 -9.06 -0.90
CA ASP A 219 -12.15 -8.67 0.51
C ASP A 219 -13.54 -8.05 0.72
N SER A 220 -13.96 -7.94 1.98
CA SER A 220 -15.30 -7.41 2.32
C SER A 220 -15.53 -5.95 1.90
N MET A 221 -14.49 -5.24 1.48
CA MET A 221 -14.55 -3.87 0.98
C MET A 221 -14.33 -3.79 -0.54
N GLY A 222 -14.17 -4.92 -1.23
CA GLY A 222 -13.87 -5.01 -2.66
C GLY A 222 -12.53 -4.37 -3.09
N ARG A 223 -11.64 -4.05 -2.15
CA ARG A 223 -10.34 -3.39 -2.35
C ARG A 223 -9.24 -4.35 -2.77
N TYR A 224 -9.32 -5.60 -2.32
CA TYR A 224 -8.41 -6.65 -2.72
C TYR A 224 -9.15 -7.64 -3.60
N ARG A 225 -8.60 -7.92 -4.79
CA ARG A 225 -9.16 -8.86 -5.77
C ARG A 225 -8.04 -9.70 -6.35
N ALA A 226 -8.13 -11.02 -6.19
CA ALA A 226 -7.12 -11.94 -6.71
C ALA A 226 -7.75 -13.28 -7.10
N CYS A 227 -7.12 -13.97 -8.05
CA CYS A 227 -7.51 -15.32 -8.43
C CYS A 227 -6.72 -16.34 -7.62
N VAL A 228 -7.42 -17.07 -6.76
CA VAL A 228 -6.85 -18.00 -5.78
C VAL A 228 -7.31 -19.43 -6.05
N ASP A 229 -6.43 -20.38 -5.76
CA ASP A 229 -6.76 -21.81 -5.79
C ASP A 229 -7.17 -22.24 -4.38
N TYR A 230 -8.48 -22.19 -4.09
CA TYR A 230 -9.01 -22.64 -2.81
C TYR A 230 -8.79 -24.14 -2.60
N CYS A 231 -8.93 -24.92 -3.67
CA CYS A 231 -8.76 -26.37 -3.62
C CYS A 231 -7.31 -26.78 -3.36
N GLY A 232 -6.34 -26.11 -3.98
CA GLY A 232 -4.92 -26.28 -3.73
C GLY A 232 -4.52 -25.87 -2.32
N ALA A 233 -5.24 -24.91 -1.71
CA ALA A 233 -5.06 -24.53 -0.30
C ALA A 233 -5.68 -25.54 0.70
N GLY A 234 -6.41 -26.55 0.24
CA GLY A 234 -6.96 -27.61 1.10
C GLY A 234 -8.12 -27.17 2.00
N VAL A 235 -8.82 -26.09 1.67
CA VAL A 235 -9.87 -25.49 2.54
C VAL A 235 -11.03 -26.43 2.87
N CYS A 236 -11.30 -27.42 2.01
CA CYS A 236 -12.38 -28.38 2.21
C CYS A 236 -12.07 -29.45 3.28
N GLY A 237 -10.81 -29.57 3.71
CA GLY A 237 -10.38 -30.54 4.71
C GLY A 237 -10.48 -32.00 4.28
N GLU A 238 -10.14 -32.92 5.19
CA GLU A 238 -10.11 -34.37 4.96
C GLU A 238 -11.50 -34.97 4.64
N GLY A 239 -12.57 -34.29 5.07
CA GLY A 239 -13.96 -34.67 4.79
C GLY A 239 -14.38 -34.50 3.34
N ALA A 240 -13.56 -33.86 2.50
CA ALA A 240 -13.88 -33.58 1.12
C ALA A 240 -13.78 -34.83 0.24
N LEU A 241 -14.83 -35.09 -0.54
CA LEU A 241 -14.81 -36.01 -1.68
C LEU A 241 -14.19 -35.32 -2.91
N ARG A 242 -14.56 -34.06 -3.15
CA ARG A 242 -14.03 -33.24 -4.23
C ARG A 242 -14.14 -31.76 -3.87
N CYS A 243 -13.14 -30.98 -4.26
CA CYS A 243 -13.18 -29.53 -4.24
C CYS A 243 -13.30 -28.98 -5.67
N LEU A 244 -14.06 -27.91 -5.85
CA LEU A 244 -14.22 -27.21 -7.12
C LEU A 244 -13.98 -25.72 -6.89
N ASN A 245 -13.06 -25.13 -7.67
CA ASN A 245 -12.91 -23.68 -7.78
C ASN A 245 -13.96 -23.16 -8.76
N GLY A 246 -14.95 -22.42 -8.26
CA GLY A 246 -15.94 -21.73 -9.10
C GLY A 246 -15.46 -20.33 -9.49
N GLU A 247 -16.30 -19.55 -10.17
CA GLU A 247 -15.93 -18.20 -10.62
C GLU A 247 -15.77 -17.21 -9.46
N SER A 248 -16.70 -17.22 -8.49
CA SER A 248 -16.74 -16.29 -7.35
C SER A 248 -16.63 -16.96 -5.98
N ARG A 249 -16.74 -18.29 -5.92
CA ARG A 249 -16.61 -19.08 -4.70
C ARG A 249 -16.15 -20.49 -5.02
N HIS A 250 -15.54 -21.16 -4.04
CA HIS A 250 -15.29 -22.60 -4.13
C HIS A 250 -16.50 -23.40 -3.64
N MET A 251 -16.48 -24.70 -3.91
CA MET A 251 -17.49 -25.65 -3.46
C MET A 251 -16.81 -26.93 -2.99
N CYS A 252 -17.18 -27.38 -1.80
CA CYS A 252 -16.75 -28.65 -1.25
C CYS A 252 -17.88 -29.68 -1.34
N ILE A 253 -17.65 -30.74 -2.10
CA ILE A 253 -18.50 -31.94 -2.12
C ILE A 253 -17.95 -32.87 -1.04
N CYS A 254 -18.75 -33.18 -0.03
CA CYS A 254 -18.30 -33.94 1.14
C CYS A 254 -18.50 -35.45 0.97
N LYS A 255 -17.62 -36.23 1.63
CA LYS A 255 -17.78 -37.67 1.80
C LYS A 255 -19.01 -37.97 2.64
N GLU A 256 -19.48 -39.23 2.60
CA GLU A 256 -20.52 -39.69 3.50
C GLU A 256 -20.10 -39.48 4.98
N GLY A 257 -21.03 -38.98 5.80
CA GLY A 257 -20.77 -38.63 7.20
C GLY A 257 -20.16 -37.25 7.42
N TYR A 258 -20.00 -36.45 6.36
CA TYR A 258 -19.58 -35.06 6.43
C TYR A 258 -20.64 -34.14 5.81
N VAL A 259 -20.71 -32.91 6.31
CA VAL A 259 -21.57 -31.84 5.79
C VAL A 259 -20.76 -30.62 5.44
N ASN A 260 -21.21 -29.89 4.43
CA ASN A 260 -20.63 -28.61 4.06
C ASN A 260 -21.05 -27.56 5.10
N GLN A 261 -20.09 -26.84 5.66
CA GLN A 261 -20.30 -25.70 6.55
C GLN A 261 -19.34 -24.57 6.18
N THR A 262 -19.77 -23.33 6.36
CA THR A 262 -18.91 -22.17 6.17
C THR A 262 -18.21 -21.82 7.48
N LEU A 263 -16.88 -21.97 7.52
CA LEU A 263 -16.04 -21.61 8.67
C LEU A 263 -15.04 -20.53 8.25
N ASN A 264 -14.98 -19.43 9.01
CA ASN A 264 -14.11 -18.27 8.71
C ASN A 264 -14.29 -17.71 7.29
N GLY A 265 -15.51 -17.80 6.74
CA GLY A 265 -15.81 -17.35 5.38
C GLY A 265 -15.52 -18.36 4.27
N PHE A 266 -15.10 -19.58 4.59
CA PHE A 266 -14.82 -20.63 3.61
C PHE A 266 -15.71 -21.86 3.81
N ASP A 267 -16.30 -22.36 2.73
CA ASP A 267 -16.98 -23.66 2.73
C ASP A 267 -15.97 -24.78 3.02
N THR A 268 -16.32 -25.69 3.93
CA THR A 268 -15.48 -26.81 4.34
C THR A 268 -16.32 -28.02 4.75
N CYS A 269 -15.75 -29.23 4.67
CA CYS A 269 -16.44 -30.45 5.06
C CYS A 269 -16.11 -30.82 6.49
N VAL A 270 -17.09 -30.67 7.38
CA VAL A 270 -16.97 -31.07 8.79
C VAL A 270 -17.76 -32.35 9.06
N PRO A 271 -17.38 -33.16 10.06
CA PRO A 271 -18.17 -34.32 10.46
C PRO A 271 -19.62 -33.92 10.74
N LEU A 272 -20.56 -34.73 10.26
CA LEU A 272 -21.97 -34.56 10.57
C LEU A 272 -22.17 -34.68 12.08
N ASP A 273 -22.79 -33.68 12.68
CA ASP A 273 -23.20 -33.73 14.07
C ASP A 273 -24.73 -33.66 14.19
N LEU A 274 -25.36 -34.82 14.35
CA LEU A 274 -26.79 -34.95 14.60
C LEU A 274 -27.20 -34.32 15.95
N CYS A 275 -26.24 -34.17 16.88
CA CYS A 275 -26.49 -33.57 18.19
C CYS A 275 -26.60 -32.04 18.16
N SER A 276 -26.17 -31.39 17.08
CA SER A 276 -26.22 -29.93 16.92
C SER A 276 -27.64 -29.33 17.03
N VAL A 277 -28.67 -30.13 16.76
CA VAL A 277 -30.09 -29.74 16.88
C VAL A 277 -30.74 -30.19 18.19
N GLN A 278 -29.93 -30.58 19.19
CA GLN A 278 -30.37 -31.02 20.52
C GLN A 278 -31.48 -32.10 20.46
N PRO A 279 -31.29 -33.19 19.71
CA PRO A 279 -32.36 -34.15 19.46
C PRO A 279 -32.70 -34.99 20.70
N CYS A 280 -31.80 -35.08 21.69
CA CYS A 280 -32.01 -35.82 22.93
C CYS A 280 -33.00 -35.16 23.91
N GLY A 281 -33.47 -33.95 23.61
CA GLY A 281 -34.37 -33.19 24.48
C GLY A 281 -33.67 -32.01 25.15
N LYS A 282 -34.34 -31.44 26.16
CA LYS A 282 -33.86 -30.24 26.85
C LYS A 282 -32.58 -30.51 27.66
N PRO A 283 -31.71 -29.50 27.85
CA PRO A 283 -30.44 -29.67 28.58
C PRO A 283 -30.59 -30.24 30.00
N GLU A 284 -31.70 -30.01 30.68
CA GLU A 284 -31.94 -30.52 32.04
C GLU A 284 -32.14 -32.04 32.10
N ALA A 285 -32.49 -32.66 30.96
CA ALA A 285 -32.73 -34.10 30.84
C ALA A 285 -31.52 -34.88 30.30
N VAL A 286 -30.51 -34.19 29.74
CA VAL A 286 -29.44 -34.78 28.93
C VAL A 286 -28.08 -34.55 29.58
N VAL A 287 -27.32 -35.63 29.76
CA VAL A 287 -25.90 -35.60 30.15
C VAL A 287 -25.01 -35.43 28.92
N ALA A 288 -25.25 -36.23 27.88
CA ALA A 288 -24.46 -36.20 26.65
C ALA A 288 -25.31 -36.63 25.44
N CYS A 289 -24.94 -36.12 24.27
CA CYS A 289 -25.41 -36.64 22.98
C CYS A 289 -24.19 -37.02 22.15
N LYS A 290 -24.24 -38.18 21.50
CA LYS A 290 -23.18 -38.65 20.62
C LYS A 290 -23.74 -39.14 19.30
N THR A 291 -23.33 -38.52 18.20
CA THR A 291 -23.54 -39.03 16.85
C THR A 291 -22.78 -40.34 16.66
N THR A 292 -23.45 -41.43 16.28
CA THR A 292 -22.86 -42.77 16.13
C THR A 292 -22.72 -43.22 14.69
N SER A 293 -23.52 -42.67 13.77
CA SER A 293 -23.38 -42.86 12.33
C SER A 293 -23.94 -41.65 11.57
N THR A 294 -24.03 -41.75 10.25
CA THR A 294 -24.66 -40.74 9.38
C THR A 294 -26.15 -40.52 9.65
N THR A 295 -26.81 -41.47 10.30
CA THR A 295 -28.27 -41.43 10.56
C THR A 295 -28.64 -41.71 12.00
N THR A 296 -27.69 -42.15 12.84
CA THR A 296 -27.96 -42.56 14.23
C THR A 296 -27.13 -41.78 15.23
N TYR A 297 -27.72 -41.58 16.41
CA TYR A 297 -27.10 -40.94 17.57
C TYR A 297 -27.57 -41.66 18.84
N THR A 298 -26.95 -41.33 19.97
CA THR A 298 -27.24 -41.90 21.31
C THR A 298 -27.34 -40.79 22.34
N CYS A 299 -28.13 -41.00 23.39
CA CYS A 299 -28.39 -40.01 24.44
C CYS A 299 -28.01 -40.59 25.81
N GLU A 300 -27.19 -39.87 26.56
CA GLU A 300 -26.98 -40.16 27.97
C GLU A 300 -27.91 -39.23 28.78
N CYS A 301 -28.75 -39.80 29.64
CA CYS A 301 -29.79 -39.06 30.35
C CYS A 301 -29.40 -38.75 31.80
N GLN A 302 -29.91 -37.62 32.31
CA GLN A 302 -29.73 -37.22 33.70
C GLN A 302 -30.52 -38.14 34.66
N VAL A 303 -30.17 -38.09 35.94
CA VAL A 303 -30.92 -38.81 36.99
C VAL A 303 -32.38 -38.36 36.99
N GLY A 304 -33.31 -39.31 37.03
CA GLY A 304 -34.75 -39.06 36.91
C GLY A 304 -35.27 -39.00 35.47
N PHE A 305 -34.40 -39.25 34.47
CA PHE A 305 -34.78 -39.40 33.07
C PHE A 305 -34.28 -40.74 32.52
N LYS A 306 -35.01 -41.31 31.55
CA LYS A 306 -34.65 -42.55 30.84
C LYS A 306 -34.65 -42.33 29.34
N GLU A 307 -33.68 -42.95 28.66
CA GLU A 307 -33.65 -42.98 27.19
C GLU A 307 -34.91 -43.72 26.68
N THR A 308 -35.70 -43.01 25.88
CA THR A 308 -36.94 -43.49 25.26
C THR A 308 -36.85 -43.19 23.76
N LYS A 309 -37.66 -43.86 22.92
CA LYS A 309 -37.72 -43.59 21.49
C LYS A 309 -38.99 -42.85 21.11
N LEU A 310 -38.85 -41.74 20.38
CA LEU A 310 -39.95 -41.05 19.70
C LEU A 310 -39.74 -41.20 18.20
N ASP A 311 -40.70 -41.78 17.50
CA ASP A 311 -40.60 -42.11 16.05
C ASP A 311 -39.30 -42.85 15.68
N GLY A 312 -38.87 -43.77 16.56
CA GLY A 312 -37.66 -44.56 16.39
C GLY A 312 -36.34 -43.85 16.75
N ARG A 313 -36.37 -42.57 17.16
CA ARG A 313 -35.18 -41.78 17.53
C ARG A 313 -35.03 -41.66 19.06
N PRO A 314 -33.83 -41.83 19.62
CA PRO A 314 -33.62 -41.79 21.08
C PRO A 314 -33.74 -40.37 21.65
N TYR A 315 -34.37 -40.21 22.80
CA TYR A 315 -34.45 -38.96 23.57
C TYR A 315 -34.61 -39.24 25.07
N CYS A 316 -34.30 -38.27 25.92
CA CYS A 316 -34.45 -38.41 27.37
C CYS A 316 -35.86 -37.99 27.83
N ALA A 317 -36.64 -38.96 28.30
CA ALA A 317 -37.97 -38.75 28.87
C ALA A 317 -37.93 -38.82 30.39
N ALA A 318 -38.82 -38.10 31.08
CA ALA A 318 -38.94 -38.20 32.53
C ALA A 318 -39.28 -39.65 32.94
N ASP A 319 -38.55 -40.17 33.91
CA ASP A 319 -38.75 -41.52 34.40
C ASP A 319 -40.00 -41.53 35.30
N VAL A 320 -41.15 -41.93 34.74
CA VAL A 320 -42.43 -42.03 35.47
C VAL A 320 -42.48 -43.25 36.42
N SER A 321 -41.30 -43.80 36.76
CA SER A 321 -41.15 -44.92 37.70
C SER A 321 -40.98 -44.42 39.15
N ASN A 322 -41.93 -43.61 39.65
CA ASN A 322 -42.31 -43.57 41.07
C ASN A 322 -43.61 -42.76 41.26
#